data_AF-A0A9P9R3K0-F1
#
_entry.id   AF-A0A9P9R3K0-F1
#
_cell.length_a   1.000
_cell.length_b   1.000
_cell.length_c   1.000
_cell.angle_alpha   90.00
_cell.angle_beta   90.00
_cell.angle_gamma   90.00
#
_symmetry.space_group_name_H-M   'P 1'
#
loop_
_entity.id
_entity.type
_entity.pdbx_description
1 polymer ?
#
loop_
_entity_poly.entity_id
_entity_poly.type
_entity_poly.pdbx_seq_one_letter_code
_entity_poly.pdbx_strand_id
1 'polypeptide(L)'
;MADTKPTNRSRVYFNINIGNKPEGRVTFELYNDIVPKTAENFRALCTGEKGIGKAGKPLSYKGSTFHRVIKQFMIQGGDFTAGNGTGGESIYGTKFEDENFELKHEKPFLLSMANAGPGTNGSQFFVTTVPTPHLDGKHVVFGEVLNGKSIIRKIENLPTQPGDKPTKEVTIVSCGELTGAEAEAADTKAPDSTGDPYEDFPEDQAGEKSAAYILEAATALKGFGNTAFKNGNLSVGLDKYQKGLRYLNEDPDLEKEPPETKAALDALRFTLNSNSALLSNKTKDYAEGLRSASAALDVAGISDTDKAKALYRRAVAEIGLKDEEAALKDLTEANTLVPGDAAIAKELAAVKKAAAERAKKEKAAYSKFFS
;
A
#
# COMPACT_ATOMS: atom_id res chain seq x y z
N MET A 1 -16.84 -10.48 26.66
CA MET A 1 -16.39 -11.71 25.98
C MET A 1 -17.46 -12.05 24.98
N ALA A 2 -17.21 -11.83 23.69
CA ALA A 2 -18.17 -12.15 22.64
C ALA A 2 -18.21 -13.67 22.45
N ASP A 3 -19.42 -14.21 22.46
CA ASP A 3 -19.75 -15.62 22.33
C ASP A 3 -19.50 -16.08 20.88
N THR A 4 -18.24 -16.31 20.50
CA THR A 4 -17.90 -16.82 19.17
C THR A 4 -18.04 -18.33 19.15
N LYS A 5 -19.24 -18.81 18.83
CA LYS A 5 -19.39 -20.16 18.28
C LYS A 5 -18.40 -20.31 17.12
N PRO A 6 -17.65 -21.42 17.00
CA PRO A 6 -16.82 -21.66 15.83
C PRO A 6 -17.75 -21.78 14.62
N THR A 7 -17.79 -20.73 13.79
CA THR A 7 -18.51 -20.75 12.51
C THR A 7 -17.64 -21.52 11.53
N ASN A 8 -18.13 -22.68 11.07
CA ASN A 8 -17.46 -23.50 10.06
C ASN A 8 -17.57 -22.83 8.66
N ARG A 9 -16.97 -21.66 8.51
CA ARG A 9 -16.97 -20.87 7.28
C ARG A 9 -15.91 -21.37 6.32
N SER A 10 -16.28 -21.58 5.05
CA SER A 10 -15.31 -21.92 4.00
C SER A 10 -14.29 -20.80 3.82
N ARG A 11 -13.05 -21.21 3.60
CA ARG A 11 -11.93 -20.31 3.30
C ARG A 11 -11.43 -20.61 1.90
N VAL A 12 -11.31 -19.58 1.07
CA VAL A 12 -10.88 -19.72 -0.34
C VAL A 12 -9.70 -18.81 -0.62
N TYR A 13 -9.03 -19.01 -1.75
CA TYR A 13 -7.89 -18.19 -2.11
C TYR A 13 -7.85 -17.83 -3.59
N PHE A 14 -7.18 -16.72 -3.89
CA PHE A 14 -6.69 -16.33 -5.20
C PHE A 14 -5.18 -16.13 -5.16
N ASN A 15 -4.45 -16.74 -6.10
CA ASN A 15 -3.09 -16.32 -6.41
C ASN A 15 -3.16 -15.30 -7.55
N ILE A 16 -2.52 -14.15 -7.35
CA ILE A 16 -2.64 -12.97 -8.21
C ILE A 16 -1.34 -12.71 -8.96
N ASN A 17 -1.48 -12.40 -10.26
CA ASN A 17 -0.46 -11.73 -11.04
C ASN A 17 -0.89 -10.31 -11.38
N ILE A 18 0.06 -9.38 -11.41
CA ILE A 18 -0.08 -8.06 -12.03
C ILE A 18 0.88 -8.00 -13.22
N GLY A 19 0.32 -7.94 -14.43
CA GLY A 19 1.05 -8.24 -15.67
C GLY A 19 1.68 -9.63 -15.59
N ASN A 20 2.99 -9.72 -15.84
CA ASN A 20 3.73 -10.99 -15.77
C ASN A 20 4.38 -11.24 -14.40
N LYS A 21 4.06 -10.42 -13.38
CA LYS A 21 4.68 -10.53 -12.05
C LYS A 21 3.74 -11.23 -11.06
N PRO A 22 4.16 -12.34 -10.44
CA PRO A 22 3.46 -12.91 -9.29
C PRO A 22 3.48 -11.96 -8.10
N GLU A 23 2.31 -11.68 -7.53
CA GLU A 23 2.16 -10.82 -6.34
C GLU A 23 1.89 -11.62 -5.06
N GLY A 24 1.38 -12.84 -5.19
CA GLY A 24 1.15 -13.75 -4.06
C GLY A 24 -0.32 -14.14 -3.92
N ARG A 25 -0.70 -14.50 -2.70
CA ARG A 25 -2.01 -15.08 -2.38
C ARG A 25 -2.87 -14.08 -1.60
N VAL A 26 -4.13 -13.98 -1.98
CA VAL A 26 -5.22 -13.38 -1.21
C VAL A 26 -6.11 -14.51 -0.70
N THR A 27 -6.43 -14.51 0.58
CA THR A 27 -7.35 -15.48 1.19
C THR A 27 -8.63 -14.78 1.63
N PHE A 28 -9.73 -15.50 1.58
CA PHE A 28 -11.05 -14.98 1.90
C PHE A 28 -11.76 -15.93 2.86
N GLU A 29 -12.52 -15.38 3.79
CA GLU A 29 -13.55 -16.10 4.53
C GLU A 29 -14.92 -15.83 3.89
N LEU A 30 -15.73 -16.88 3.73
CA LEU A 30 -17.07 -16.78 3.16
C LEU A 30 -18.13 -16.99 4.25
N TYR A 31 -19.14 -16.13 4.29
CA TYR A 31 -20.19 -16.11 5.30
C TYR A 31 -21.30 -17.13 5.00
N ASN A 32 -20.93 -18.41 4.86
CA ASN A 32 -21.84 -19.52 4.52
C ASN A 32 -22.96 -19.74 5.55
N ASP A 33 -22.75 -19.27 6.78
CA ASP A 33 -23.70 -19.24 7.88
C ASP A 33 -24.79 -18.15 7.72
N ILE A 34 -24.55 -17.13 6.90
CA ILE A 34 -25.44 -15.97 6.69
C ILE A 34 -26.04 -15.99 5.28
N VAL A 35 -25.20 -16.27 4.27
CA VAL A 35 -25.55 -16.28 2.84
C VAL A 35 -25.04 -17.57 2.16
N PRO A 36 -25.55 -18.76 2.55
CA PRO A 36 -25.06 -20.05 2.07
C PRO A 36 -25.08 -20.19 0.54
N LYS A 37 -26.10 -19.66 -0.15
CA LYS A 37 -26.20 -19.77 -1.62
C LYS A 37 -25.15 -18.92 -2.31
N THR A 38 -24.97 -17.68 -1.83
CA THR A 38 -23.98 -16.74 -2.38
C THR A 38 -22.56 -17.23 -2.13
N ALA A 39 -22.30 -17.72 -0.91
CA ALA A 39 -21.01 -18.27 -0.53
C ALA A 39 -20.67 -19.56 -1.30
N GLU A 40 -21.61 -20.50 -1.45
CA GLU A 40 -21.41 -21.73 -2.23
C GLU A 40 -21.14 -21.43 -3.71
N ASN A 41 -21.81 -20.44 -4.30
CA ASN A 41 -21.51 -19.99 -5.66
C ASN A 41 -20.05 -19.56 -5.80
N PHE A 42 -19.58 -18.68 -4.91
CA PHE A 42 -18.21 -18.19 -4.98
C PHE A 42 -17.17 -19.29 -4.71
N ARG A 43 -17.42 -20.15 -3.71
CA ARG A 43 -16.56 -21.29 -3.38
C ARG A 43 -16.42 -22.25 -4.55
N ALA A 44 -17.52 -22.67 -5.15
CA ALA A 44 -17.53 -23.56 -6.30
C ALA A 44 -16.86 -22.96 -7.55
N LEU A 45 -16.97 -21.65 -7.75
CA LEU A 45 -16.23 -20.92 -8.80
C LEU A 45 -14.72 -20.82 -8.48
N CYS A 46 -14.33 -20.83 -7.20
CA CYS A 46 -12.91 -20.96 -6.84
C CYS A 46 -12.38 -22.36 -7.16
N THR A 47 -13.13 -23.43 -6.88
CA THR A 47 -12.68 -24.82 -7.13
C THR A 47 -12.80 -25.24 -8.59
N GLY A 48 -13.76 -24.68 -9.33
CA GLY A 48 -14.07 -25.09 -10.70
C GLY A 48 -14.82 -26.42 -10.80
N GLU A 49 -15.32 -26.95 -9.69
CA GLU A 49 -15.88 -28.32 -9.61
C GLU A 49 -17.18 -28.52 -10.40
N LYS A 50 -17.87 -27.43 -10.76
CA LYS A 50 -19.15 -27.49 -11.48
C LYS A 50 -18.99 -27.60 -13.00
N GLY A 51 -17.77 -27.73 -13.50
CA GLY A 51 -17.49 -28.03 -14.90
C GLY A 51 -17.71 -26.84 -15.84
N ILE A 52 -18.38 -27.08 -16.97
CA ILE A 52 -18.61 -26.08 -18.02
C ILE A 52 -20.01 -25.46 -17.86
N GLY A 53 -20.07 -24.13 -17.84
CA GLY A 53 -21.32 -23.39 -17.76
C GLY A 53 -22.02 -23.22 -19.11
N LYS A 54 -23.17 -22.54 -19.12
CA LYS A 54 -24.00 -22.39 -20.34
C LYS A 54 -23.32 -21.52 -21.39
N ALA A 55 -22.39 -20.66 -20.98
CA ALA A 55 -21.57 -19.86 -21.89
C ALA A 55 -20.46 -20.67 -22.59
N GLY A 56 -20.35 -21.99 -22.34
CA GLY A 56 -19.31 -22.85 -22.91
C GLY A 56 -17.93 -22.61 -22.33
N LYS A 57 -17.85 -21.94 -21.18
CA LYS A 57 -16.62 -21.65 -20.43
C LYS A 57 -16.61 -22.43 -19.11
N PRO A 58 -15.43 -22.79 -18.58
CA PRO A 58 -15.34 -23.35 -17.24
C PRO A 58 -15.97 -22.40 -16.20
N LEU A 59 -16.77 -22.95 -15.29
CA LEU A 59 -17.28 -22.24 -14.11
C LEU A 59 -16.15 -22.07 -13.09
N SER A 60 -15.16 -21.25 -13.42
CA SER A 60 -13.99 -21.03 -12.60
C SER A 60 -13.46 -19.60 -12.70
N TYR A 61 -12.98 -19.07 -11.58
CA TYR A 61 -12.26 -17.79 -11.56
C TYR A 61 -10.83 -17.89 -12.11
N LYS A 62 -10.27 -19.09 -12.28
CA LYS A 62 -8.91 -19.27 -12.81
C LYS A 62 -8.81 -18.69 -14.23
N GLY A 63 -7.89 -17.75 -14.40
CA GLY A 63 -7.65 -17.02 -15.65
C GLY A 63 -8.54 -15.79 -15.84
N SER A 64 -9.52 -15.55 -14.96
CA SER A 64 -10.32 -14.33 -14.98
C SER A 64 -9.53 -13.13 -14.43
N THR A 65 -10.00 -11.92 -14.75
CA THR A 65 -9.30 -10.68 -14.43
C THR A 65 -10.13 -9.74 -13.56
N PHE A 66 -9.44 -8.86 -12.83
CA PHE A 66 -10.04 -7.65 -12.28
C PHE A 66 -10.15 -6.62 -13.40
N HIS A 67 -11.34 -6.52 -13.99
CA HIS A 67 -11.57 -5.72 -15.19
C HIS A 67 -11.94 -4.27 -14.88
N ARG A 68 -12.26 -3.95 -13.62
CA ARG A 68 -12.64 -2.61 -13.17
C ARG A 68 -12.07 -2.31 -11.79
N VAL A 69 -11.36 -1.20 -11.64
CA VAL A 69 -10.67 -0.78 -10.42
C VAL A 69 -10.96 0.70 -10.18
N ILE A 70 -11.54 1.05 -9.04
CA ILE A 70 -11.78 2.44 -8.65
C ILE A 70 -11.10 2.68 -7.31
N LYS A 71 -10.07 3.51 -7.32
CA LYS A 71 -9.32 3.90 -6.13
C LYS A 71 -10.25 4.58 -5.12
N GLN A 72 -10.10 4.26 -3.83
CA GLN A 72 -10.98 4.70 -2.74
C GLN A 72 -12.44 4.27 -2.92
N PHE A 73 -12.65 3.10 -3.51
CA PHE A 73 -13.98 2.51 -3.65
C PHE A 73 -13.93 0.99 -3.62
N MET A 74 -13.53 0.35 -4.72
CA MET A 74 -13.54 -1.11 -4.85
C MET A 74 -12.69 -1.61 -6.04
N ILE A 75 -12.37 -2.90 -6.01
CA ILE A 75 -11.82 -3.65 -7.14
C ILE A 75 -12.82 -4.74 -7.56
N GLN A 76 -13.14 -4.84 -8.84
CA GLN A 76 -14.18 -5.73 -9.37
C GLN A 76 -13.62 -6.72 -10.39
N GLY A 77 -14.04 -7.97 -10.25
CA GLY A 77 -13.61 -9.10 -11.07
C GLY A 77 -14.74 -10.12 -11.29
N GLY A 78 -14.36 -11.33 -11.71
CA GLY A 78 -15.27 -12.47 -11.80
C GLY A 78 -16.06 -12.60 -13.12
N ASP A 79 -15.76 -11.78 -14.12
CA ASP A 79 -16.23 -12.03 -15.49
C ASP A 79 -15.27 -13.00 -16.20
N PHE A 80 -15.49 -14.29 -16.04
CA PHE A 80 -14.68 -15.34 -16.69
C PHE A 80 -15.16 -15.68 -18.12
N THR A 81 -16.24 -15.07 -18.61
CA THR A 81 -16.77 -15.39 -19.95
C THR A 81 -16.35 -14.36 -20.99
N ALA A 82 -16.54 -13.06 -20.72
CA ALA A 82 -16.19 -11.96 -21.62
C ALA A 82 -14.97 -11.15 -21.14
N GLY A 83 -14.62 -11.23 -19.85
CA GLY A 83 -13.44 -10.57 -19.28
C GLY A 83 -13.50 -9.05 -19.23
N ASN A 84 -14.69 -8.44 -19.36
CA ASN A 84 -14.85 -6.99 -19.49
C ASN A 84 -16.03 -6.40 -18.70
N GLY A 85 -16.71 -7.21 -17.89
CA GLY A 85 -17.84 -6.82 -17.05
C GLY A 85 -19.20 -7.04 -17.71
N THR A 86 -19.27 -7.47 -18.97
CA THR A 86 -20.54 -7.77 -19.65
C THR A 86 -20.99 -9.23 -19.48
N GLY A 87 -20.09 -10.09 -19.00
CA GLY A 87 -20.32 -11.52 -18.87
C GLY A 87 -20.47 -12.04 -17.43
N GLY A 88 -20.06 -13.29 -17.26
CA GLY A 88 -20.22 -14.07 -16.04
C GLY A 88 -21.54 -14.85 -15.96
N GLU A 89 -21.49 -15.97 -15.24
CA GLU A 89 -22.67 -16.78 -14.90
C GLU A 89 -22.43 -17.50 -13.56
N SER A 90 -23.51 -17.81 -12.84
CA SER A 90 -23.44 -18.53 -11.57
C SER A 90 -23.42 -20.05 -11.77
N ILE A 91 -23.12 -20.78 -10.69
CA ILE A 91 -23.26 -22.24 -10.68
C ILE A 91 -24.72 -22.72 -10.76
N TYR A 92 -25.69 -21.82 -10.58
CA TYR A 92 -27.13 -22.09 -10.64
C TYR A 92 -27.75 -21.73 -12.00
N GLY A 93 -26.93 -21.28 -12.96
CA GLY A 93 -27.36 -20.74 -14.25
C GLY A 93 -26.89 -19.29 -14.44
N THR A 94 -27.48 -18.56 -15.39
CA THR A 94 -26.99 -17.23 -15.75
C THR A 94 -27.03 -16.25 -14.57
N LYS A 95 -28.12 -16.26 -13.79
CA LYS A 95 -28.36 -15.35 -12.67
C LYS A 95 -29.03 -16.07 -11.48
N PHE A 96 -28.87 -15.53 -10.27
CA PHE A 96 -29.60 -15.91 -9.06
C PHE A 96 -30.00 -14.69 -8.23
N GLU A 97 -30.94 -14.89 -7.32
CA GLU A 97 -31.56 -13.88 -6.46
C GLU A 97 -30.60 -13.25 -5.46
N ASP A 98 -30.98 -12.09 -4.89
CA ASP A 98 -30.31 -11.53 -3.72
C ASP A 98 -30.74 -12.33 -2.49
N GLU A 99 -29.78 -12.92 -1.77
CA GLU A 99 -30.09 -13.84 -0.67
C GLU A 99 -30.58 -13.11 0.60
N ASN A 100 -29.82 -12.11 1.06
CA ASN A 100 -30.25 -11.11 2.04
C ASN A 100 -29.29 -9.91 2.03
N PHE A 101 -29.61 -8.88 2.84
CA PHE A 101 -28.80 -7.68 3.02
C PHE A 101 -28.55 -7.37 4.51
N GLU A 102 -28.39 -8.41 5.33
CA GLU A 102 -28.16 -8.26 6.78
C GLU A 102 -26.84 -7.51 7.07
N LEU A 103 -25.80 -7.85 6.31
CA LEU A 103 -24.47 -7.27 6.43
C LEU A 103 -24.34 -5.98 5.62
N LYS A 104 -23.65 -5.00 6.20
CA LYS A 104 -23.41 -3.68 5.59
C LYS A 104 -21.98 -3.54 5.09
N HIS A 105 -21.77 -2.61 4.17
CA HIS A 105 -20.45 -2.31 3.63
C HIS A 105 -19.69 -1.32 4.52
N GLU A 106 -19.48 -1.68 5.78
CA GLU A 106 -19.01 -0.76 6.83
C GLU A 106 -17.49 -0.64 6.95
N LYS A 107 -16.73 -1.49 6.27
CA LYS A 107 -15.26 -1.55 6.34
C LYS A 107 -14.63 -1.92 4.98
N PRO A 108 -13.34 -1.62 4.77
CA PRO A 108 -12.60 -2.17 3.63
C PRO A 108 -12.54 -3.70 3.69
N PHE A 109 -12.19 -4.29 2.55
CA PHE A 109 -11.95 -5.72 2.35
C PHE A 109 -13.16 -6.64 2.48
N LEU A 110 -14.37 -6.09 2.39
CA LEU A 110 -15.58 -6.89 2.28
C LEU A 110 -15.74 -7.39 0.84
N LEU A 111 -16.12 -8.65 0.71
CA LEU A 111 -16.43 -9.31 -0.55
C LEU A 111 -17.95 -9.22 -0.79
N SER A 112 -18.35 -8.71 -1.95
CA SER A 112 -19.76 -8.43 -2.25
C SER A 112 -20.09 -8.66 -3.72
N MET A 113 -21.34 -9.05 -4.00
CA MET A 113 -21.78 -9.43 -5.35
C MET A 113 -21.99 -8.20 -6.22
N ALA A 114 -21.42 -8.22 -7.43
CA ALA A 114 -21.80 -7.27 -8.48
C ALA A 114 -23.09 -7.74 -9.16
N ASN A 115 -23.99 -6.81 -9.46
CA ASN A 115 -25.25 -7.09 -10.14
C ASN A 115 -25.64 -5.93 -11.08
N ALA A 116 -26.66 -6.15 -11.90
CA ALA A 116 -27.25 -5.18 -12.82
C ALA A 116 -28.68 -4.80 -12.40
N GLY A 117 -28.92 -4.78 -11.08
CA GLY A 117 -30.25 -4.59 -10.48
C GLY A 117 -30.69 -5.81 -9.64
N PRO A 118 -31.85 -5.71 -8.97
CA PRO A 118 -32.32 -6.73 -8.03
C PRO A 118 -32.37 -8.14 -8.62
N GLY A 119 -31.82 -9.12 -7.91
CA GLY A 119 -31.86 -10.53 -8.26
C GLY A 119 -31.05 -10.91 -9.50
N THR A 120 -30.00 -10.16 -9.82
CA THR A 120 -29.15 -10.40 -11.00
C THR A 120 -27.70 -10.75 -10.64
N ASN A 121 -27.51 -11.48 -9.54
CA ASN A 121 -26.21 -12.00 -9.13
C ASN A 121 -25.75 -13.07 -10.11
N GLY A 122 -24.47 -13.05 -10.49
CA GLY A 122 -23.86 -14.03 -11.40
C GLY A 122 -22.56 -14.56 -10.80
N SER A 123 -21.43 -14.34 -11.49
CA SER A 123 -20.10 -14.62 -10.95
C SER A 123 -19.29 -13.38 -10.59
N GLN A 124 -19.71 -12.20 -11.05
CA GLN A 124 -18.97 -10.98 -10.78
C GLN A 124 -19.09 -10.57 -9.31
N PHE A 125 -17.97 -10.11 -8.77
CA PHE A 125 -17.84 -9.69 -7.38
C PHE A 125 -16.96 -8.45 -7.31
N PHE A 126 -17.02 -7.75 -6.19
CA PHE A 126 -16.04 -6.72 -5.85
C PHE A 126 -15.53 -6.89 -4.43
N VAL A 127 -14.33 -6.36 -4.19
CA VAL A 127 -13.74 -6.20 -2.87
C VAL A 127 -13.71 -4.72 -2.55
N THR A 128 -14.32 -4.31 -1.44
CA THR A 128 -14.30 -2.90 -1.00
C THR A 128 -12.89 -2.48 -0.57
N THR A 129 -12.53 -1.22 -0.76
CA THR A 129 -11.26 -0.66 -0.25
C THR A 129 -11.46 0.47 0.75
N VAL A 130 -12.71 0.86 0.97
CA VAL A 130 -13.20 1.80 1.98
C VAL A 130 -14.62 1.37 2.40
N PRO A 131 -15.22 1.94 3.45
CA PRO A 131 -16.65 1.79 3.70
C PRO A 131 -17.50 2.32 2.54
N THR A 132 -18.51 1.58 2.10
CA THR A 132 -19.36 1.91 0.93
C THR A 132 -20.86 1.82 1.24
N PRO A 133 -21.38 2.57 2.23
CA PRO A 133 -22.78 2.43 2.71
C PRO A 133 -23.84 2.71 1.63
N HIS A 134 -23.49 3.41 0.56
CA HIS A 134 -24.39 3.63 -0.58
C HIS A 134 -24.73 2.36 -1.38
N LEU A 135 -24.01 1.25 -1.13
CA LEU A 135 -24.25 -0.08 -1.69
C LEU A 135 -25.12 -0.97 -0.79
N ASP A 136 -25.41 -0.54 0.43
CA ASP A 136 -26.25 -1.30 1.37
C ASP A 136 -27.66 -1.50 0.81
N GLY A 137 -28.22 -2.71 1.00
CA GLY A 137 -29.52 -3.09 0.46
C GLY A 137 -29.55 -3.30 -1.06
N LYS A 138 -28.40 -3.20 -1.75
CA LYS A 138 -28.30 -3.37 -3.21
C LYS A 138 -27.35 -4.49 -3.63
N HIS A 139 -26.31 -4.75 -2.84
CA HIS A 139 -25.31 -5.77 -3.11
C HIS A 139 -25.15 -6.68 -1.90
N VAL A 140 -25.17 -7.99 -2.14
CA VAL A 140 -25.06 -9.01 -1.08
C VAL A 140 -23.60 -9.08 -0.63
N VAL A 141 -23.31 -8.69 0.62
CA VAL A 141 -22.01 -8.94 1.26
C VAL A 141 -21.95 -10.40 1.68
N PHE A 142 -20.91 -11.12 1.28
CA PHE A 142 -20.83 -12.58 1.47
C PHE A 142 -19.47 -13.11 1.95
N GLY A 143 -18.53 -12.22 2.23
CA GLY A 143 -17.26 -12.61 2.81
C GLY A 143 -16.34 -11.43 3.09
N GLU A 144 -15.10 -11.72 3.43
CA GLU A 144 -14.04 -10.73 3.61
C GLU A 144 -12.66 -11.29 3.30
N VAL A 145 -11.71 -10.41 3.02
CA VAL A 145 -10.28 -10.77 2.88
C VAL A 145 -9.69 -11.01 4.26
N LEU A 146 -9.09 -12.18 4.45
CA LEU A 146 -8.33 -12.50 5.66
C LEU A 146 -6.86 -12.08 5.53
N ASN A 147 -6.24 -12.41 4.39
CA ASN A 147 -4.83 -12.14 4.10
C ASN A 147 -4.65 -11.68 2.65
N GLY A 148 -3.54 -11.00 2.36
CA GLY A 148 -3.26 -10.40 1.06
C GLY A 148 -3.88 -9.00 0.88
N LYS A 149 -4.17 -8.29 1.98
CA LYS A 149 -4.68 -6.91 1.96
C LYS A 149 -3.76 -5.96 1.19
N SER A 150 -2.44 -6.11 1.33
CA SER A 150 -1.46 -5.35 0.54
C SER A 150 -1.59 -5.58 -0.97
N ILE A 151 -1.96 -6.80 -1.40
CA ILE A 151 -2.20 -7.11 -2.81
C ILE A 151 -3.47 -6.37 -3.29
N ILE A 152 -4.54 -6.36 -2.48
CA ILE A 152 -5.76 -5.60 -2.78
C ILE A 152 -5.46 -4.10 -2.91
N ARG A 153 -4.73 -3.52 -1.95
CA ARG A 153 -4.28 -2.11 -1.98
C ARG A 153 -3.40 -1.82 -3.19
N LYS A 154 -2.56 -2.77 -3.59
CA LYS A 154 -1.72 -2.62 -4.78
C LYS A 154 -2.54 -2.61 -6.07
N ILE A 155 -3.54 -3.49 -6.18
CA ILE A 155 -4.48 -3.50 -7.31
C ILE A 155 -5.25 -2.17 -7.35
N GLU A 156 -5.77 -1.72 -6.21
CA GLU A 156 -6.50 -0.45 -6.05
C GLU A 156 -5.70 0.76 -6.57
N ASN A 157 -4.39 0.77 -6.36
CA ASN A 157 -3.50 1.88 -6.72
C ASN A 157 -2.91 1.78 -8.13
N LEU A 158 -3.30 0.79 -8.94
CA LEU A 158 -2.88 0.74 -10.33
C LEU A 158 -3.48 1.92 -11.12
N PRO A 159 -2.70 2.57 -12.01
CA PRO A 159 -3.26 3.52 -12.96
C PRO A 159 -4.33 2.84 -13.82
N THR A 160 -5.42 3.54 -14.10
CA THR A 160 -6.54 3.04 -14.90
C THR A 160 -6.68 3.78 -16.23
N GLN A 161 -7.29 3.10 -17.19
CA GLN A 161 -7.70 3.61 -18.50
C GLN A 161 -9.20 4.01 -18.45
N PRO A 162 -9.74 4.66 -19.49
CA PRO A 162 -11.17 4.92 -19.58
C PRO A 162 -12.01 3.66 -19.34
N GLY A 163 -13.07 3.78 -18.54
CA GLY A 163 -13.86 2.64 -18.06
C GLY A 163 -13.28 1.95 -16.83
N ASP A 164 -12.39 2.61 -16.08
CA ASP A 164 -11.78 2.14 -14.84
C ASP A 164 -10.95 0.84 -14.99
N LYS A 165 -10.56 0.49 -16.22
CA LYS A 165 -9.77 -0.71 -16.48
C LYS A 165 -8.32 -0.51 -16.05
N PRO A 166 -7.71 -1.40 -15.24
CA PRO A 166 -6.32 -1.24 -14.85
C PRO A 166 -5.37 -1.31 -16.07
N THR A 167 -4.35 -0.45 -16.09
CA THR A 167 -3.34 -0.37 -17.17
C THR A 167 -2.47 -1.62 -17.28
N LYS A 168 -2.33 -2.36 -16.18
CA LYS A 168 -1.72 -3.68 -16.14
C LYS A 168 -2.80 -4.70 -15.88
N GLU A 169 -2.77 -5.81 -16.61
CA GLU A 169 -3.71 -6.89 -16.39
C GLU A 169 -3.53 -7.48 -14.99
N VAL A 170 -4.63 -7.66 -14.27
CA VAL A 170 -4.62 -8.27 -12.93
C VAL A 170 -5.39 -9.58 -13.04
N THR A 171 -4.66 -10.70 -12.95
CA THR A 171 -5.18 -12.03 -13.29
C THR A 171 -5.19 -12.93 -12.07
N ILE A 172 -6.30 -13.65 -11.87
CA ILE A 172 -6.41 -14.75 -10.91
C ILE A 172 -5.79 -15.98 -11.56
N VAL A 173 -4.50 -16.23 -11.34
CA VAL A 173 -3.78 -17.31 -12.03
C VAL A 173 -4.10 -18.70 -11.50
N SER A 174 -4.51 -18.77 -10.24
CA SER A 174 -5.09 -19.98 -9.64
C SER A 174 -5.96 -19.58 -8.46
N CYS A 175 -6.96 -20.41 -8.18
CA CYS A 175 -7.92 -20.23 -7.10
C CYS A 175 -8.34 -21.61 -6.58
N GLY A 176 -8.91 -21.63 -5.39
CA GLY A 176 -9.37 -22.87 -4.77
C GLY A 176 -9.91 -22.67 -3.36
N GLU A 177 -10.31 -23.77 -2.74
CA GLU A 177 -10.72 -23.84 -1.35
C GLU A 177 -9.57 -24.34 -0.48
N LEU A 178 -9.39 -23.72 0.68
CA LEU A 178 -8.43 -24.12 1.71
C LEU A 178 -9.11 -25.08 2.68
N THR A 179 -8.41 -26.14 3.11
CA THR A 179 -8.95 -27.14 4.03
C THR A 179 -7.93 -27.49 5.13
N GLY A 180 -8.41 -28.01 6.25
CA GLY A 180 -7.56 -28.42 7.38
C GLY A 180 -6.63 -27.30 7.86
N ALA A 181 -5.35 -27.63 8.05
CA ALA A 181 -4.35 -26.68 8.54
C ALA A 181 -4.17 -25.44 7.64
N GLU A 182 -4.38 -25.56 6.32
CA GLU A 182 -4.29 -24.40 5.42
C GLU A 182 -5.46 -23.43 5.62
N ALA A 183 -6.65 -23.98 5.90
CA ALA A 183 -7.80 -23.16 6.25
C ALA A 183 -7.53 -22.46 7.58
N GLU A 184 -7.07 -23.18 8.61
CA GLU A 184 -6.77 -22.61 9.93
C GLU A 184 -5.75 -21.46 9.86
N ALA A 185 -4.74 -21.56 8.99
CA ALA A 185 -3.72 -20.53 8.81
C ALA A 185 -4.08 -19.41 7.81
N ALA A 186 -5.30 -19.38 7.26
CA ALA A 186 -5.64 -18.48 6.16
C ALA A 186 -5.61 -16.98 6.54
N ASP A 187 -5.79 -16.64 7.81
CA ASP A 187 -5.70 -15.28 8.37
C ASP A 187 -4.28 -14.91 8.84
N THR A 188 -3.37 -15.88 8.86
CA THR A 188 -2.00 -15.66 9.28
C THR A 188 -1.21 -15.02 8.14
N LYS A 189 -0.91 -13.73 8.29
CA LYS A 189 -0.03 -13.02 7.36
C LYS A 189 1.37 -13.62 7.37
N ALA A 190 1.78 -14.14 6.22
CA ALA A 190 3.17 -14.53 6.01
C ALA A 190 4.02 -13.26 5.90
N PRO A 191 5.21 -13.23 6.52
CA PRO A 191 6.15 -12.14 6.29
C PRO A 191 6.48 -12.02 4.80
N ASP A 192 6.72 -10.80 4.32
CA ASP A 192 7.11 -10.60 2.94
C ASP A 192 8.54 -11.13 2.66
N SER A 193 9.06 -10.91 1.45
CA SER A 193 10.41 -11.37 1.08
C SER A 193 11.55 -10.79 1.91
N THR A 194 11.29 -9.76 2.72
CA THR A 194 12.24 -9.17 3.67
C THR A 194 12.08 -9.69 5.09
N GLY A 195 11.04 -10.49 5.35
CA GLY A 195 10.67 -10.94 6.69
C GLY A 195 9.76 -9.97 7.44
N ASP A 196 9.16 -8.99 6.76
CA ASP A 196 8.24 -8.00 7.35
C ASP A 196 6.82 -8.57 7.54
N PRO A 197 6.32 -8.74 8.78
CA PRO A 197 4.99 -9.31 9.05
C PRO A 197 3.86 -8.28 9.05
N TYR A 198 4.15 -6.98 9.01
CA TYR A 198 3.17 -5.93 9.27
C TYR A 198 2.32 -5.61 8.04
N GLU A 199 1.10 -5.12 8.22
CA GLU A 199 0.31 -4.57 7.10
C GLU A 199 0.95 -3.31 6.51
N ASP A 200 0.82 -3.13 5.20
CA ASP A 200 1.46 -1.99 4.51
C ASP A 200 0.89 -0.64 4.92
N PHE A 201 -0.39 -0.67 5.32
CA PHE A 201 -1.17 0.43 5.86
C PHE A 201 -1.57 0.06 7.29
N PRO A 202 -1.18 0.86 8.30
CA PRO A 202 -1.46 0.54 9.68
C PRO A 202 -2.95 0.37 9.96
N GLU A 203 -3.83 1.15 9.32
CA GLU A 203 -5.30 1.06 9.46
C GLU A 203 -5.85 -0.33 9.09
N ASP A 204 -5.15 -1.07 8.21
CA ASP A 204 -5.52 -2.41 7.76
C ASP A 204 -5.07 -3.51 8.75
N GLN A 205 -4.17 -3.18 9.69
CA GLN A 205 -3.66 -4.08 10.72
C GLN A 205 -4.75 -4.41 11.74
N ALA A 206 -4.91 -5.69 12.08
CA ALA A 206 -5.83 -6.11 13.13
C ALA A 206 -5.32 -5.74 14.54
N GLY A 207 -6.24 -5.51 15.47
CA GLY A 207 -5.93 -5.20 16.86
C GLY A 207 -5.65 -3.72 17.15
N GLU A 208 -5.46 -3.43 18.43
CA GLU A 208 -5.15 -2.10 18.93
C GLU A 208 -3.72 -1.69 18.56
N LYS A 209 -3.56 -0.46 18.06
CA LYS A 209 -2.28 0.12 17.65
C LYS A 209 -1.73 0.98 18.77
N SER A 210 -1.46 0.35 19.92
CA SER A 210 -0.89 1.05 21.06
C SER A 210 0.45 1.70 20.71
N ALA A 211 0.90 2.66 21.52
CA ALA A 211 2.20 3.29 21.32
C ALA A 211 3.35 2.28 21.31
N ALA A 212 3.29 1.25 22.17
CA ALA A 212 4.24 0.15 22.20
C ALA A 212 4.26 -0.64 20.89
N TYR A 213 3.08 -0.97 20.34
CA TYR A 213 2.97 -1.70 19.08
C TYR A 213 3.53 -0.89 17.89
N ILE A 214 3.18 0.40 17.82
CA ILE A 214 3.68 1.30 16.77
C ILE A 214 5.20 1.43 16.85
N LEU A 215 5.75 1.58 18.06
CA LEU A 215 7.19 1.68 18.27
C LEU A 215 7.91 0.40 17.85
N GLU A 216 7.35 -0.77 18.19
CA GLU A 216 7.86 -2.07 17.76
C GLU A 216 7.86 -2.19 16.23
N ALA A 217 6.72 -1.96 15.60
CA ALA A 217 6.54 -2.10 14.16
C ALA A 217 7.48 -1.16 13.39
N ALA A 218 7.50 0.13 13.73
CA ALA A 218 8.38 1.10 13.08
C ALA A 218 9.87 0.79 13.31
N THR A 219 10.23 0.22 14.47
CA THR A 219 11.61 -0.20 14.76
C THR A 219 12.03 -1.39 13.91
N ALA A 220 11.15 -2.40 13.78
CA ALA A 220 11.37 -3.54 12.89
C ALA A 220 11.48 -3.09 11.43
N LEU A 221 10.60 -2.19 10.98
CA LEU A 221 10.61 -1.61 9.63
C LEU A 221 11.89 -0.82 9.33
N LYS A 222 12.41 -0.07 10.30
CA LYS A 222 13.77 0.51 10.21
C LYS A 222 14.82 -0.58 10.00
N GLY A 223 14.73 -1.69 10.74
CA GLY A 223 15.61 -2.84 10.61
C GLY A 223 15.60 -3.45 9.21
N PHE A 224 14.42 -3.75 8.68
CA PHE A 224 14.25 -4.27 7.32
C PHE A 224 14.78 -3.30 6.26
N GLY A 225 14.49 -2.00 6.41
CA GLY A 225 15.00 -0.96 5.51
C GLY A 225 16.53 -0.86 5.53
N ASN A 226 17.15 -0.93 6.71
CA ASN A 226 18.60 -0.92 6.86
C ASN A 226 19.25 -2.13 6.17
N THR A 227 18.67 -3.32 6.34
CA THR A 227 19.14 -4.55 5.70
C THR A 227 19.03 -4.45 4.17
N ALA A 228 17.89 -3.98 3.65
CA ALA A 228 17.70 -3.77 2.22
C ALA A 228 18.72 -2.75 1.66
N PHE A 229 18.94 -1.64 2.36
CA PHE A 229 19.94 -0.63 1.97
C PHE A 229 21.36 -1.21 1.92
N LYS A 230 21.77 -1.98 2.94
CA LYS A 230 23.09 -2.65 2.97
C LYS A 230 23.28 -3.62 1.80
N ASN A 231 22.20 -4.25 1.36
CA ASN A 231 22.19 -5.17 0.22
C ASN A 231 22.06 -4.44 -1.14
N GLY A 232 22.09 -3.11 -1.18
CA GLY A 232 21.97 -2.32 -2.41
C GLY A 232 20.54 -2.17 -2.94
N ASN A 233 19.53 -2.70 -2.25
CA ASN A 233 18.14 -2.64 -2.65
C ASN A 233 17.49 -1.33 -2.20
N LEU A 234 17.87 -0.22 -2.85
CA LEU A 234 17.48 1.13 -2.44
C LEU A 234 15.96 1.35 -2.42
N SER A 235 15.23 0.88 -3.45
CA SER A 235 13.76 1.02 -3.49
C SER A 235 13.10 0.30 -2.33
N VAL A 236 13.51 -0.95 -2.05
CA VAL A 236 12.97 -1.72 -0.92
C VAL A 236 13.30 -1.05 0.41
N GLY A 237 14.51 -0.52 0.56
CA GLY A 237 14.88 0.25 1.75
C GLY A 237 13.98 1.46 1.98
N LEU A 238 13.72 2.23 0.92
CA LEU A 238 12.84 3.40 0.97
C LEU A 238 11.41 3.01 1.33
N ASP A 239 10.87 1.97 0.69
CA ASP A 239 9.52 1.47 0.94
C ASP A 239 9.33 1.09 2.42
N LYS A 240 10.33 0.46 3.04
CA LYS A 240 10.30 0.11 4.47
C LYS A 240 10.35 1.32 5.39
N TYR A 241 11.17 2.32 5.09
CA TYR A 241 11.21 3.53 5.92
C TYR A 241 9.90 4.31 5.82
N GLN A 242 9.34 4.45 4.61
CA GLN A 242 8.05 5.08 4.41
C GLN A 242 6.91 4.30 5.08
N LYS A 243 6.97 2.97 5.07
CA LYS A 243 6.04 2.12 5.84
C LYS A 243 6.14 2.39 7.34
N GLY A 244 7.36 2.44 7.89
CA GLY A 244 7.55 2.78 9.31
C GLY A 244 7.00 4.17 9.66
N LEU A 245 7.14 5.15 8.77
CA LEU A 245 6.54 6.48 8.95
C LEU A 245 5.01 6.45 8.95
N ARG A 246 4.37 5.59 8.14
CA ARG A 246 2.91 5.41 8.20
C ARG A 246 2.47 4.92 9.58
N TYR A 247 3.16 3.90 10.14
CA TYR A 247 2.86 3.43 11.50
C TYR A 247 3.02 4.54 12.55
N LEU A 248 4.06 5.37 12.44
CA LEU A 248 4.25 6.51 13.33
C LEU A 248 3.16 7.57 13.19
N ASN A 249 2.45 7.66 12.06
CA ASN A 249 1.40 8.65 11.83
C ASN A 249 0.03 8.26 12.40
N GLU A 250 -0.12 7.06 12.96
CA GLU A 250 -1.37 6.64 13.62
C GLU A 250 -1.68 7.43 14.90
N ASP A 251 -0.70 8.18 15.42
CA ASP A 251 -0.83 9.08 16.58
C ASP A 251 -1.54 8.44 17.79
N PRO A 252 -0.89 7.44 18.43
CA PRO A 252 -1.49 6.72 19.53
C PRO A 252 -1.70 7.63 20.74
N ASP A 253 -2.67 7.29 21.59
CA ASP A 253 -2.83 7.96 22.88
C ASP A 253 -1.56 7.77 23.74
N LEU A 254 -0.96 8.89 24.15
CA LEU A 254 0.26 8.93 24.96
C LEU A 254 0.00 9.39 26.40
N GLU A 255 -1.25 9.66 26.81
CA GLU A 255 -1.54 10.23 28.14
C GLU A 255 -1.07 9.32 29.29
N LYS A 256 -1.11 8.00 29.08
CA LYS A 256 -0.72 6.98 30.07
C LYS A 256 0.66 6.39 29.78
N GLU A 257 1.32 6.84 28.72
CA GLU A 257 2.62 6.33 28.31
C GLU A 257 3.75 7.05 29.05
N PRO A 258 4.86 6.35 29.34
CA PRO A 258 6.05 7.01 29.89
C PRO A 258 6.60 8.10 28.93
N PRO A 259 7.17 9.20 29.45
CA PRO A 259 7.73 10.27 28.61
C PRO A 259 8.77 9.78 27.59
N GLU A 260 9.52 8.74 27.92
CA GLU A 260 10.48 8.08 27.04
C GLU A 260 9.83 7.45 25.78
N THR A 261 8.55 7.06 25.84
CA THR A 261 7.83 6.50 24.68
C THR A 261 7.72 7.56 23.58
N LYS A 262 7.33 8.79 23.93
CA LYS A 262 7.27 9.90 22.98
C LYS A 262 8.65 10.21 22.40
N ALA A 263 9.67 10.29 23.24
CA ALA A 263 11.05 10.54 22.79
C ALA A 263 11.54 9.45 21.83
N ALA A 264 11.20 8.18 22.08
CA ALA A 264 11.55 7.06 21.21
C ALA A 264 10.82 7.13 19.85
N LEU A 265 9.53 7.47 19.85
CA LEU A 265 8.74 7.69 18.62
C LEU A 265 9.32 8.84 17.79
N ASP A 266 9.65 9.97 18.41
CA ASP A 266 10.23 11.14 17.75
C ASP A 266 11.62 10.83 17.18
N ALA A 267 12.50 10.18 17.95
CA ALA A 267 13.82 9.76 17.49
C ALA A 267 13.72 8.80 16.28
N LEU A 268 12.72 7.92 16.28
CA LEU A 268 12.46 7.01 15.17
C LEU A 268 11.90 7.76 13.96
N ARG A 269 10.99 8.71 14.15
CA ARG A 269 10.45 9.59 13.10
C ARG A 269 11.57 10.36 12.40
N PHE A 270 12.49 10.96 13.15
CA PHE A 270 13.67 11.60 12.58
C PHE A 270 14.49 10.61 11.75
N THR A 271 14.82 9.45 12.34
CA THR A 271 15.67 8.45 11.69
C THR A 271 15.09 7.97 10.37
N LEU A 272 13.79 7.65 10.35
CA LEU A 272 13.11 7.16 9.16
C LEU A 272 13.00 8.24 8.09
N ASN A 273 12.57 9.46 8.43
CA ASN A 273 12.53 10.58 7.47
C ASN A 273 13.91 10.89 6.89
N SER A 274 14.92 10.97 7.76
CA SER A 274 16.29 11.23 7.34
C SER A 274 16.76 10.14 6.38
N ASN A 275 16.56 8.86 6.70
CA ASN A 275 16.98 7.76 5.84
C ASN A 275 16.19 7.71 4.52
N SER A 276 14.89 7.99 4.54
CA SER A 276 14.08 8.17 3.33
C SER A 276 14.66 9.24 2.42
N ALA A 277 15.08 10.40 2.97
CA ALA A 277 15.71 11.46 2.19
C ALA A 277 17.02 10.99 1.52
N LEU A 278 17.87 10.27 2.27
CA LEU A 278 19.11 9.72 1.73
C LEU A 278 18.86 8.77 0.55
N LEU A 279 17.91 7.84 0.70
CA LEU A 279 17.63 6.84 -0.34
C LEU A 279 16.96 7.49 -1.55
N SER A 280 16.05 8.42 -1.35
CA SER A 280 15.38 9.19 -2.42
C SER A 280 16.39 10.00 -3.24
N ASN A 281 17.35 10.65 -2.58
CA ASN A 281 18.44 11.34 -3.28
C ASN A 281 19.31 10.36 -4.10
N LYS A 282 19.59 9.16 -3.57
CA LYS A 282 20.35 8.13 -4.30
C LYS A 282 19.59 7.59 -5.51
N THR A 283 18.26 7.51 -5.44
CA THR A 283 17.39 7.10 -6.56
C THR A 283 17.00 8.27 -7.47
N LYS A 284 17.50 9.48 -7.18
CA LYS A 284 17.21 10.74 -7.90
C LYS A 284 15.75 11.19 -7.84
N ASP A 285 14.99 10.68 -6.87
CA ASP A 285 13.69 11.26 -6.52
C ASP A 285 13.91 12.42 -5.57
N TYR A 286 14.37 13.54 -6.12
CA TYR A 286 14.73 14.71 -5.32
C TYR A 286 13.51 15.41 -4.71
N ALA A 287 12.31 15.25 -5.30
CA ALA A 287 11.09 15.79 -4.73
C ALA A 287 10.72 15.06 -3.42
N GLU A 288 10.81 13.73 -3.40
CA GLU A 288 10.70 12.95 -2.17
C GLU A 288 11.87 13.26 -1.21
N GLY A 289 13.09 13.37 -1.73
CA GLY A 289 14.28 13.72 -0.94
C GLY A 289 14.10 15.01 -0.13
N LEU A 290 13.62 16.06 -0.80
CA LEU A 290 13.30 17.36 -0.21
C LEU A 290 12.21 17.23 0.86
N ARG A 291 11.09 16.57 0.54
CA ARG A 291 9.98 16.37 1.49
C ARG A 291 10.42 15.61 2.73
N SER A 292 11.10 14.48 2.56
CA SER A 292 11.56 13.63 3.65
C SER A 292 12.60 14.35 4.53
N ALA A 293 13.50 15.13 3.95
CA ALA A 293 14.50 15.88 4.71
C ALA A 293 13.87 17.03 5.52
N SER A 294 12.91 17.75 4.94
CA SER A 294 12.12 18.76 5.68
C SER A 294 11.35 18.14 6.83
N ALA A 295 10.66 17.01 6.60
CA ALA A 295 9.95 16.30 7.66
C ALA A 295 10.88 15.78 8.77
N ALA A 296 12.15 15.49 8.46
CA ALA A 296 13.15 15.18 9.49
C ALA A 296 13.51 16.40 10.34
N LEU A 297 13.59 17.60 9.73
CA LEU A 297 13.90 18.85 10.42
C LEU A 297 12.75 19.36 11.29
N ASP A 298 11.51 18.99 10.97
CA ASP A 298 10.32 19.34 11.75
C ASP A 298 10.20 18.52 13.05
N VAL A 299 11.01 17.48 13.24
CA VAL A 299 11.04 16.70 14.49
C VAL A 299 11.68 17.53 15.60
N ALA A 300 10.95 17.72 16.70
CA ALA A 300 11.42 18.48 17.85
C ALA A 300 12.56 17.77 18.60
N GLY A 301 13.48 18.55 19.17
CA GLY A 301 14.51 18.02 20.08
C GLY A 301 15.66 17.24 19.41
N ILE A 302 15.79 17.31 18.08
CA ILE A 302 16.92 16.70 17.37
C ILE A 302 18.25 17.39 17.70
N SER A 303 19.33 16.62 17.72
CA SER A 303 20.68 17.15 17.96
C SER A 303 21.19 18.04 16.82
N ASP A 304 22.15 18.93 17.08
CA ASP A 304 22.79 19.74 16.02
C ASP A 304 23.41 18.88 14.92
N THR A 305 24.00 17.73 15.28
CA THR A 305 24.54 16.75 14.34
C THR A 305 23.45 16.18 13.43
N ASP A 306 22.29 15.88 13.98
CA ASP A 306 21.15 15.33 13.23
C ASP A 306 20.47 16.39 12.37
N LYS A 307 20.36 17.62 12.88
CA LYS A 307 19.89 18.77 12.12
C LYS A 307 20.80 19.06 10.94
N ALA A 308 22.13 19.11 11.13
CA ALA A 308 23.09 19.30 10.06
C ALA A 308 23.02 18.17 9.00
N LYS A 309 22.83 16.92 9.44
CA LYS A 309 22.64 15.76 8.54
C LYS A 309 21.37 15.89 7.69
N ALA A 310 20.27 16.34 8.27
CA ALA A 310 19.02 16.54 7.55
C ALA A 310 19.10 17.74 6.59
N LEU A 311 19.69 18.87 7.00
CA LEU A 311 19.97 20.02 6.13
C LEU A 311 20.86 19.62 4.94
N TYR A 312 21.93 18.86 5.18
CA TYR A 312 22.77 18.36 4.09
C TYR A 312 21.98 17.49 3.09
N ARG A 313 21.12 16.59 3.59
CA ARG A 313 20.26 15.75 2.73
C ARG A 313 19.25 16.59 1.96
N ARG A 314 18.70 17.64 2.57
CA ARG A 314 17.77 18.56 1.90
C ARG A 314 18.47 19.36 0.81
N ALA A 315 19.65 19.90 1.09
CA ALA A 315 20.47 20.60 0.10
C ALA A 315 20.83 19.73 -1.11
N VAL A 316 21.15 18.45 -0.91
CA VAL A 316 21.40 17.52 -2.03
C VAL A 316 20.15 17.38 -2.92
N ALA A 317 18.96 17.35 -2.32
CA ALA A 317 17.70 17.32 -3.07
C ALA A 317 17.45 18.63 -3.83
N GLU A 318 17.67 19.78 -3.18
CA GLU A 318 17.52 21.11 -3.77
C GLU A 318 18.47 21.32 -4.96
N ILE A 319 19.73 20.87 -4.85
CA ILE A 319 20.68 20.83 -5.98
C ILE A 319 20.12 19.99 -7.13
N GLY A 320 19.57 18.80 -6.83
CA GLY A 320 18.93 17.93 -7.81
C GLY A 320 17.71 18.57 -8.48
N LEU A 321 17.00 19.43 -7.76
CA LEU A 321 15.87 20.24 -8.24
C LEU A 321 16.31 21.57 -8.88
N LYS A 322 17.62 21.84 -8.95
CA LYS A 322 18.25 23.06 -9.49
C LYS A 322 17.96 24.33 -8.68
N ASP A 323 17.59 24.20 -7.41
CA ASP A 323 17.44 25.29 -6.45
C ASP A 323 18.75 25.51 -5.67
N GLU A 324 19.70 26.18 -6.34
CA GLU A 324 21.03 26.43 -5.76
C GLU A 324 21.01 27.43 -4.60
N GLU A 325 20.01 28.31 -4.56
CA GLU A 325 19.87 29.32 -3.50
C GLU A 325 19.45 28.67 -2.18
N ALA A 326 18.41 27.81 -2.23
CA ALA A 326 17.99 27.03 -1.08
C ALA A 326 19.12 26.11 -0.58
N ALA A 327 19.79 25.40 -1.51
CA ALA A 327 20.90 24.51 -1.16
C ALA A 327 22.05 25.25 -0.47
N LEU A 328 22.38 26.47 -0.92
CA LEU A 328 23.43 27.28 -0.33
C LEU A 328 23.07 27.70 1.10
N LYS A 329 21.80 28.05 1.35
CA LYS A 329 21.30 28.40 2.67
C LYS A 329 21.43 27.21 3.64
N ASP A 330 20.94 26.05 3.21
CA ASP A 330 20.95 24.83 4.03
C ASP A 330 22.37 24.32 4.33
N LEU A 331 23.26 24.30 3.33
CA LEU A 331 24.65 23.89 3.54
C LEU A 331 25.42 24.88 4.43
N THR A 332 25.09 26.17 4.36
CA THR A 332 25.69 27.17 5.25
C THR A 332 25.24 26.94 6.68
N GLU A 333 23.95 26.74 6.92
CA GLU A 333 23.42 26.42 8.26
C GLU A 333 24.00 25.10 8.78
N ALA A 334 24.06 24.05 7.96
CA ALA A 334 24.66 22.77 8.32
C ALA A 334 26.13 22.92 8.73
N ASN A 335 26.91 23.74 8.01
CA ASN A 335 28.31 24.02 8.34
C ASN A 335 28.46 24.86 9.62
N THR A 336 27.49 25.70 9.96
CA THR A 336 27.47 26.42 11.23
C THR A 336 27.23 25.48 12.40
N LEU A 337 26.33 24.50 12.24
CA LEU A 337 26.01 23.51 13.29
C LEU A 337 27.14 22.51 13.51
N VAL A 338 27.77 22.03 12.43
CA VAL A 338 28.87 21.05 12.50
C VAL A 338 30.06 21.54 11.66
N PRO A 339 30.84 22.50 12.18
CA PRO A 339 31.98 23.04 11.45
C PRO A 339 33.06 21.99 11.23
N GLY A 340 33.60 21.94 10.01
CA GLY A 340 34.70 21.02 9.65
C GLY A 340 34.26 19.65 9.14
N ASP A 341 32.95 19.39 9.02
CA ASP A 341 32.47 18.21 8.31
C ASP A 341 32.90 18.25 6.83
N ALA A 342 33.66 17.24 6.40
CA ALA A 342 34.25 17.21 5.08
C ALA A 342 33.23 17.11 3.94
N ALA A 343 32.08 16.45 4.17
CA ALA A 343 31.05 16.30 3.16
C ALA A 343 30.29 17.62 2.95
N ILE A 344 29.91 18.27 4.05
CA ILE A 344 29.23 19.58 4.01
C ILE A 344 30.14 20.63 3.38
N ALA A 345 31.41 20.72 3.83
CA ALA A 345 32.36 21.71 3.31
C ALA A 345 32.61 21.53 1.81
N LYS A 346 32.76 20.28 1.36
CA LYS A 346 32.96 19.96 -0.06
C LYS A 346 31.76 20.37 -0.91
N GLU A 347 30.55 20.00 -0.48
CA GLU A 347 29.32 20.31 -1.23
C GLU A 347 29.06 21.81 -1.26
N LEU A 348 29.24 22.50 -0.13
CA LEU A 348 29.10 23.96 -0.03
C LEU A 348 30.04 24.69 -0.99
N ALA A 349 31.30 24.25 -1.09
CA ALA A 349 32.25 24.81 -2.03
C ALA A 349 31.84 24.57 -3.49
N ALA A 350 31.30 23.38 -3.80
CA ALA A 350 30.81 23.05 -5.13
C ALA A 350 29.61 23.92 -5.54
N VAL A 351 28.62 24.08 -4.66
CA VAL A 351 27.43 24.92 -4.91
C VAL A 351 27.81 26.39 -5.06
N LYS A 352 28.69 26.93 -4.20
CA LYS A 352 29.20 28.30 -4.33
C LYS A 352 29.87 28.55 -5.67
N LYS A 353 30.69 27.59 -6.13
CA LYS A 353 31.35 27.68 -7.42
C LYS A 353 30.33 27.67 -8.57
N ALA A 354 29.36 26.77 -8.54
CA ALA A 354 28.32 26.66 -9.57
C ALA A 354 27.47 27.96 -9.65
N ALA A 355 27.05 28.49 -8.51
CA ALA A 355 26.29 29.75 -8.43
C ALA A 355 27.10 30.93 -8.99
N ALA A 356 28.38 31.04 -8.66
CA ALA A 356 29.25 32.09 -9.19
C ALA A 356 29.45 31.98 -10.71
N GLU A 357 29.61 30.76 -11.24
CA GLU A 357 29.70 30.51 -12.68
C GLU A 357 28.39 30.86 -13.41
N ARG A 358 27.24 30.58 -12.81
CA ARG A 358 25.91 30.93 -13.35
C ARG A 358 25.72 32.44 -13.40
N ALA A 359 25.97 33.15 -12.31
CA ALA A 359 25.89 34.61 -12.26
C ALA A 359 26.82 35.26 -13.31
N LYS A 360 28.03 34.71 -13.52
CA LYS A 360 28.94 35.16 -14.58
C LYS A 360 28.36 34.96 -15.98
N LYS A 361 27.73 33.81 -16.25
CA LYS A 361 27.08 33.51 -17.54
C LYS A 361 25.89 34.43 -17.79
N GLU A 362 25.04 34.65 -16.78
CA GLU A 362 23.89 35.55 -16.86
C GLU A 362 24.34 36.98 -17.15
N LYS A 363 25.33 37.50 -16.40
CA LYS A 363 25.90 38.83 -16.64
C LYS A 363 26.43 38.98 -18.07
N ALA A 364 27.12 37.95 -18.58
CA ALA A 364 27.66 37.95 -19.95
C ALA A 364 26.55 37.85 -21.02
N ALA A 365 25.44 37.17 -20.74
CA ALA A 365 24.28 37.12 -21.63
C ALA A 365 23.55 38.47 -21.66
N TYR A 366 23.29 39.07 -20.50
CA TYR A 366 22.70 40.41 -20.41
C TYR A 366 23.53 41.47 -21.12
N SER A 367 24.87 41.46 -20.96
CA SER A 367 25.72 42.42 -21.65
C SER A 367 25.67 42.34 -23.18
N LYS A 368 25.31 41.17 -23.75
CA LYS A 368 25.14 40.98 -25.20
C LYS A 368 23.79 41.45 -25.74
N PHE A 369 22.78 41.57 -24.88
CA PHE A 369 21.45 42.06 -25.26
C PHE A 369 21.39 43.59 -25.33
N PHE A 370 22.31 44.28 -24.64
CA PHE A 370 22.39 45.75 -24.58
C PHE A 370 23.60 46.32 -25.35
N SER A 371 24.31 45.49 -26.11
CA SER A 371 25.48 45.86 -26.93
C SER A 371 25.17 45.87 -28.42
#